data_AF-A0A8X6R4K2-F1
#
_entry.id   AF-A0A8X6R4K2-F1
#
_cell.length_a   1.000
_cell.length_b   1.000
_cell.length_c   1.000
_cell.angle_alpha   90.00
_cell.angle_beta   90.00
_cell.angle_gamma   90.00
#
_symmetry.space_group_name_H-M   'P 1'
#
loop_
_entity.id
_entity.type
_entity.pdbx_description
1 polymer ?
#
loop_
_entity_poly.entity_id
_entity_poly.type
_entity_poly.pdbx_seq_one_letter_code
_entity_poly.pdbx_strand_id
1 'polypeptide(L)'
;MNTNFFIPELNNYDVQEQWFQQDGATCHTARATIYLLKDTFGGRLISRFGPVNWPPRSCDLTPLDYFLWGYVKSLVYADKPQTLDHLEDSIRRVIADIQPQML
;
A
#
# COMPACT_ATOMS: atom_id res chain seq x y z
N MET A 1 -4.71 10.90 -3.82
CA MET A 1 -5.33 9.57 -3.69
C MET A 1 -6.67 9.58 -4.41
N ASN A 2 -7.02 8.54 -5.17
CA ASN A 2 -8.29 8.48 -5.90
C ASN A 2 -9.42 8.07 -4.94
N THR A 3 -10.31 9.02 -4.62
CA THR A 3 -11.44 8.83 -3.70
C THR A 3 -12.51 7.89 -4.24
N ASN A 4 -12.58 7.70 -5.56
CA ASN A 4 -13.62 6.91 -6.22
C ASN A 4 -13.27 5.42 -6.31
N PHE A 5 -12.08 5.05 -5.85
CA PHE A 5 -11.60 3.66 -5.88
C PHE A 5 -11.19 3.20 -4.49
N PHE A 6 -10.24 3.90 -3.86
CA PHE A 6 -9.63 3.40 -2.61
C PHE A 6 -10.59 3.34 -1.43
N ILE A 7 -11.36 4.41 -1.17
CA ILE A 7 -12.27 4.45 -0.02
C ILE A 7 -13.43 3.46 -0.18
N PRO A 8 -14.11 3.35 -1.35
CA PRO A 8 -15.16 2.35 -1.53
C PRO A 8 -14.73 0.90 -1.26
N GLU A 9 -13.50 0.51 -1.61
CA GLU A 9 -12.98 -0.83 -1.35
C GLU A 9 -12.81 -1.13 0.15
N LEU A 10 -12.66 -0.09 0.98
CA LEU A 10 -12.54 -0.23 2.43
C LEU A 10 -13.88 -0.41 3.13
N ASN A 11 -15.02 -0.21 2.45
CA ASN A 11 -16.35 -0.27 3.08
C ASN A 11 -16.68 -1.65 3.68
N ASN A 12 -16.00 -2.70 3.23
CA ASN A 12 -16.17 -4.07 3.75
C ASN A 12 -15.25 -4.37 4.95
N TYR A 13 -14.45 -3.41 5.39
CA TYR A 13 -13.49 -3.56 6.48
C TYR A 13 -13.80 -2.59 7.61
N ASP A 14 -13.61 -3.04 8.86
CA ASP A 14 -13.66 -2.15 10.01
C ASP A 14 -12.33 -1.37 10.11
N VAL A 15 -12.30 -0.22 9.44
CA VAL A 15 -11.14 0.69 9.45
C VAL A 15 -11.01 1.50 10.74
N GLN A 16 -12.01 1.44 11.64
CA GLN A 16 -12.02 2.23 12.88
C GLN A 16 -11.03 1.71 13.91
N GLU A 17 -10.52 0.49 13.77
CA GLU A 17 -9.48 -0.06 14.65
C GLU A 17 -8.16 -0.32 13.91
N GLN A 18 -8.08 0.07 12.64
CA GLN A 18 -6.91 -0.18 11.80
C GLN A 18 -5.98 1.03 11.72
N TRP A 19 -4.68 0.73 11.61
CA TRP A 19 -3.64 1.72 11.34
C TRP A 19 -3.35 1.77 9.86
N PHE A 20 -3.34 2.98 9.30
CA PHE A 20 -2.91 3.21 7.93
C PHE A 20 -1.48 3.73 7.91
N GLN A 21 -0.61 3.10 7.11
CA GLN A 21 0.77 3.53 6.90
C GLN A 21 1.01 3.81 5.41
N GLN A 22 1.63 4.95 5.12
CA GLN A 22 2.14 5.27 3.78
C GLN A 22 3.51 5.97 3.87
N ASP A 23 4.29 5.87 2.80
CA ASP A 23 5.60 6.49 2.70
C ASP A 23 5.52 8.02 2.51
N GLY A 24 6.70 8.65 2.39
CA GLY A 24 6.83 10.11 2.29
C GLY A 24 6.70 10.69 0.88
N ALA A 25 6.24 9.92 -0.12
CA ALA A 25 6.14 10.38 -1.50
C ALA A 25 5.21 11.59 -1.65
N THR A 26 5.57 12.55 -2.51
CA THR A 26 4.88 13.85 -2.61
C THR A 26 3.36 13.72 -2.81
N CYS A 27 2.92 12.80 -3.68
CA CYS A 27 1.49 12.55 -3.93
C CYS A 27 0.72 11.98 -2.73
N HIS A 28 1.39 11.24 -1.84
CA HIS A 28 0.83 10.66 -0.62
C HIS A 28 0.72 11.72 0.50
N THR A 29 1.64 12.69 0.47
CA THR A 29 1.74 13.75 1.48
C THR A 29 0.99 15.04 1.14
N ALA A 30 0.33 15.09 -0.02
CA ALA A 30 -0.49 16.24 -0.41
C ALA A 30 -1.60 16.47 0.64
N ARG A 31 -1.90 17.75 0.93
CA ARG A 31 -2.87 18.14 1.96
C ARG A 31 -4.22 17.41 1.82
N ALA A 32 -4.74 17.34 0.60
CA ALA A 32 -6.00 16.64 0.32
C ALA A 32 -5.93 15.15 0.65
N THR A 33 -4.82 14.48 0.32
CA THR A 33 -4.60 13.06 0.66
C THR A 33 -4.53 12.86 2.17
N ILE A 34 -3.78 13.71 2.89
CA ILE A 34 -3.66 13.62 4.35
C ILE A 34 -5.00 13.88 5.05
N TYR A 35 -5.79 14.85 4.58
CA TYR A 35 -7.11 15.11 5.16
C TYR A 35 -8.07 13.95 4.94
N LEU A 36 -8.11 13.38 3.73
CA LEU A 36 -8.92 12.20 3.45
C LEU A 36 -8.57 11.04 4.39
N LEU A 37 -7.28 10.73 4.52
CA LEU A 37 -6.83 9.62 5.38
C LEU A 37 -7.08 9.88 6.87
N LYS A 38 -6.97 11.13 7.33
CA LYS A 38 -7.34 11.50 8.70
C LYS A 38 -8.83 11.38 8.96
N ASP A 39 -9.67 11.69 7.98
CA ASP A 39 -11.12 11.53 8.08
C ASP A 39 -11.51 10.04 8.18
N THR A 40 -10.84 9.18 7.40
CA THR A 40 -11.11 7.74 7.38
C THR A 40 -10.52 6.99 8.58
N PHE A 41 -9.26 7.25 8.93
CA PHE A 41 -8.51 6.48 9.94
C PHE A 41 -8.29 7.24 11.27
N GLY A 42 -8.77 8.48 11.37
CA GLY A 42 -8.63 9.31 12.57
C GLY A 42 -7.16 9.58 12.93
N GLY A 43 -6.84 9.34 14.20
CA GLY A 43 -5.48 9.47 14.74
C GLY A 43 -4.52 8.34 14.32
N ARG A 44 -5.01 7.27 13.70
CA ARG A 44 -4.26 6.05 13.37
C ARG A 44 -3.62 6.12 11.98
N LEU A 45 -2.95 7.23 11.69
CA LEU A 45 -2.28 7.48 10.42
C LEU A 45 -0.78 7.69 10.66
N ILE A 46 0.01 6.79 10.06
CA ILE A 46 1.46 6.89 9.99
C ILE A 46 1.83 7.40 8.60
N SER A 47 2.23 8.66 8.53
CA SER A 47 2.57 9.32 7.27
C SER A 47 3.43 10.54 7.55
N ARG A 48 4.19 10.99 6.56
CA ARG A 48 4.78 12.33 6.62
C ARG A 48 3.63 13.36 6.72
N PHE A 49 3.70 14.24 7.72
CA PHE A 49 2.64 15.19 8.10
C PHE A 49 1.33 14.56 8.66
N GLY A 50 1.35 13.26 8.94
CA GLY A 50 0.29 12.55 9.67
C GLY A 50 0.37 12.80 11.19
N PRO A 51 -0.60 12.27 11.97
CA PRO A 51 -0.55 12.25 13.42
C PRO A 51 0.71 11.57 13.98
N VAL A 52 1.14 10.46 13.35
CA VAL A 52 2.42 9.82 13.62
C VAL A 52 3.34 10.06 12.43
N ASN A 53 4.46 10.74 12.68
CA ASN A 53 5.36 11.18 11.62
C ASN A 53 6.21 10.02 11.09
N TRP A 54 6.22 9.82 9.77
CA TRP A 54 7.09 8.84 9.10
C TRP A 54 8.44 9.47 8.75
N PRO A 55 9.58 8.83 9.09
CA PRO A 55 10.90 9.34 8.73
C PRO A 55 11.12 9.36 7.20
N PRO A 56 11.82 10.38 6.67
CA PRO A 56 12.11 10.45 5.25
C PRO A 56 13.12 9.37 4.84
N ARG A 57 12.92 8.78 3.65
CA ARG A 57 13.81 7.77 3.03
C ARG A 57 13.92 6.45 3.80
N SER A 58 12.85 6.06 4.49
CA SER A 58 12.78 4.81 5.25
C SER A 58 12.01 3.71 4.52
N CYS A 59 12.47 3.39 3.30
CA CYS A 59 11.92 2.27 2.52
C CYS A 59 12.22 0.90 3.16
N ASP A 60 13.19 0.84 4.07
CA ASP A 60 13.48 -0.31 4.92
C ASP A 60 12.41 -0.55 6.00
N LEU A 61 11.62 0.48 6.33
CA LEU A 61 10.58 0.40 7.36
C LEU A 61 9.18 0.16 6.80
N THR A 62 8.98 0.29 5.49
CA THR A 62 7.70 -0.03 4.83
C THR A 62 7.68 -1.52 4.47
N PRO A 63 6.79 -2.36 5.05
CA PRO A 63 6.74 -3.79 4.73
C PRO A 63 6.57 -4.08 3.24
N LEU A 64 5.87 -3.19 2.53
CA LEU A 64 5.67 -3.29 1.09
C LEU A 64 6.99 -3.15 0.30
N ASP A 65 7.84 -2.17 0.64
CA ASP A 65 9.12 -1.95 -0.07
C ASP A 65 10.22 -2.88 0.43
N TYR A 66 10.24 -3.18 1.73
CA TYR A 66 11.21 -4.09 2.34
C TYR A 66 11.06 -5.53 1.84
N PHE A 67 9.82 -6.02 1.74
CA PHE A 67 9.54 -7.42 1.41
C PHE A 67 8.68 -7.57 0.15
N LEU A 68 7.44 -7.07 0.17
CA LEU A 68 6.41 -7.48 -0.79
C LEU A 68 6.82 -7.21 -2.24
N TRP A 69 7.22 -5.99 -2.58
CA TRP A 69 7.49 -5.62 -3.97
C TRP A 69 8.71 -6.34 -4.54
N GLY A 70 9.75 -6.55 -3.73
CA GLY A 70 10.91 -7.35 -4.12
C GLY A 70 10.53 -8.81 -4.39
N TYR A 71 9.76 -9.40 -3.47
CA TYR A 71 9.28 -10.78 -3.55
C TYR A 71 8.40 -10.99 -4.79
N VAL A 72 7.33 -10.19 -4.93
CA VAL A 72 6.38 -10.28 -6.04
C VAL A 72 7.09 -10.08 -7.37
N LYS A 73 7.97 -9.08 -7.47
CA LYS A 73 8.74 -8.82 -8.69
C LYS A 73 9.61 -10.03 -9.08
N SER A 74 10.26 -10.68 -8.12
CA SER A 74 11.12 -11.83 -8.42
C SER A 74 10.35 -13.01 -9.05
N LEU A 75 9.10 -13.21 -8.63
CA LEU A 75 8.24 -14.29 -9.13
C LEU A 75 7.55 -13.93 -10.45
N VAL A 76 6.98 -12.72 -10.53
CA VAL A 76 6.28 -12.26 -11.73
C VAL A 76 7.21 -12.19 -12.95
N TYR A 77 8.45 -11.73 -12.76
CA TYR A 77 9.40 -11.62 -13.88
C TYR A 77 10.09 -12.94 -14.25
N ALA A 78 9.95 -14.00 -13.43
CA ALA A 78 10.42 -15.33 -13.79
C ALA A 78 9.68 -15.87 -15.04
N ASP A 79 8.39 -15.54 -15.17
CA ASP A 79 7.52 -15.95 -16.27
C ASP A 79 7.68 -15.07 -17.53
N LYS A 80 8.51 -14.01 -17.47
CA LYS A 80 8.83 -13.08 -18.57
C LYS A 80 7.58 -12.59 -19.33
N PRO A 81 6.63 -11.93 -18.65
CA PRO A 81 5.41 -11.47 -19.31
C PRO A 81 5.69 -10.51 -20.48
N GLN A 82 5.01 -10.71 -21.60
CA GLN A 82 5.17 -9.94 -22.83
C GLN A 82 4.01 -8.98 -23.10
N THR A 83 2.92 -9.09 -22.33
CA THR A 83 1.72 -8.26 -22.44
C THR A 83 1.31 -7.73 -21.07
N LEU A 84 0.54 -6.64 -21.06
CA LEU A 84 -0.02 -6.09 -19.82
C LEU A 84 -0.96 -7.07 -19.14
N ASP A 85 -1.85 -7.73 -19.91
CA ASP A 85 -2.79 -8.72 -19.37
C ASP A 85 -2.05 -9.85 -18.65
N HIS A 86 -1.00 -10.40 -19.27
CA HIS A 86 -0.22 -11.48 -18.65
C HIS A 86 0.54 -10.99 -17.40
N LEU A 87 1.02 -9.74 -17.42
CA LEU A 87 1.66 -9.14 -16.26
C LEU A 87 0.66 -8.96 -15.09
N GLU A 88 -0.54 -8.44 -15.36
CA GLU A 88 -1.59 -8.25 -14.36
C GLU A 88 -2.05 -9.59 -13.77
N ASP A 89 -2.30 -10.59 -14.61
CA ASP A 89 -2.69 -11.93 -14.17
C ASP A 89 -1.60 -12.58 -13.30
N SER A 90 -0.33 -12.41 -13.67
CA SER A 90 0.81 -12.90 -12.89
C SER A 90 0.89 -12.23 -11.53
N ILE A 91 0.69 -10.90 -11.46
CA ILE A 91 0.68 -10.16 -10.19
C ILE A 91 -0.46 -10.67 -9.31
N ARG A 92 -1.68 -10.80 -9.84
CA ARG A 92 -2.86 -11.29 -9.09
C ARG A 92 -2.62 -12.68 -8.52
N ARG A 93 -2.09 -13.59 -9.35
CA ARG A 93 -1.74 -14.96 -8.94
C ARG A 93 -0.71 -14.97 -7.81
N VAL A 94 0.42 -14.29 -8.01
CA VAL A 94 1.51 -14.27 -7.01
C VAL A 94 1.04 -13.67 -5.69
N ILE A 95 0.24 -12.60 -5.71
CA ILE A 95 -0.32 -12.00 -4.48
C ILE A 95 -1.27 -12.98 -3.77
N ALA A 96 -2.12 -13.68 -4.50
CA ALA A 96 -3.05 -14.66 -3.92
C ALA A 96 -2.33 -15.87 -3.30
N ASP A 97 -1.14 -16.21 -3.79
CA ASP A 97 -0.34 -17.32 -3.30
C ASP A 97 0.47 -16.98 -2.02
N ILE A 98 0.55 -15.70 -1.62
CA ILE A 98 1.28 -15.28 -0.42
C ILE A 98 0.58 -15.82 0.83
N GLN A 99 1.32 -16.63 1.60
CA GLN A 99 0.80 -17.21 2.83
C GLN A 99 0.84 -16.18 3.98
N PRO A 100 -0.15 -16.16 4.88
CA PRO A 100 -0.18 -15.21 5.99
C PRO A 100 1.07 -15.23 6.89
N GLN A 101 1.77 -16.37 6.97
CA GLN A 101 2.99 -16.51 7.78
C GLN A 101 4.21 -15.78 7.17
N MET A 102 4.08 -15.32 5.91
CA MET A 102 5.11 -14.54 5.22
C MET A 102 4.96 -13.02 5.46
N LEU A 103 3.85 -12.59 6.05
CA LEU A 103 3.48 -11.20 6.33
C LEU A 103 3.66 -10.88 7.81
#